data_AF-A0AA86V0I1-F1
#
_entry.id   AF-A0AA86V0I1-F1
#
_cell.length_a   1.000
_cell.length_b   1.000
_cell.length_c   1.000
_cell.angle_alpha   90.00
_cell.angle_beta   90.00
_cell.angle_gamma   90.00
#
_symmetry.space_group_name_H-M   'P 1'
#
loop_
_entity.id
_entity.type
_entity.pdbx_description
1 polymer ?
#
loop_
_entity_poly.entity_id
_entity_poly.type
_entity_poly.pdbx_seq_one_letter_code
_entity_poly.pdbx_strand_id
1 'polypeptide(L)'
;MQTTHLQDALRILLSLIQKLNLRLLYPVTSDLAQNIEKLSSSAPVHIKNIQPKTAQQQGSESGIYTVQFFTKFICGVVERQLDPSISATLAYNEVLRAHHSVILKGVFGSILRMLPERQVLCEQIGLVIDVELVKEFVRFRRASEEVCGVILRIVV
;
A
#
# COMPACT_ATOMS: atom_id res chain seq x y z
N MET A 1 5.72 6.69 -21.78
CA MET A 1 6.48 5.46 -21.48
C MET A 1 6.59 5.17 -19.98
N GLN A 2 6.90 6.14 -19.11
CA GLN A 2 7.04 5.89 -17.66
C GLN A 2 5.76 5.44 -16.93
N THR A 3 4.58 5.89 -17.38
CA THR A 3 3.29 5.59 -16.76
C THR A 3 2.87 4.12 -16.92
N THR A 4 3.30 3.45 -17.99
CA THR A 4 3.02 2.02 -18.24
C THR A 4 3.74 1.13 -17.22
N HIS A 5 5.03 1.39 -16.95
CA HIS A 5 5.80 0.60 -15.98
C HIS A 5 5.30 0.78 -14.54
N LEU A 6 4.90 2.00 -14.15
CA LEU A 6 4.27 2.24 -12.85
C LEU A 6 2.93 1.49 -12.74
N GLN A 7 2.11 1.56 -13.78
CA GLN A 7 0.82 0.87 -13.80
C GLN A 7 1.00 -0.65 -13.67
N ASP A 8 1.97 -1.24 -14.38
CA ASP A 8 2.27 -2.67 -14.29
C ASP A 8 2.79 -3.06 -12.90
N ALA A 9 3.66 -2.26 -12.30
CA ALA A 9 4.15 -2.48 -10.94
C ALA A 9 3.00 -2.46 -9.91
N LEU A 10 2.10 -1.48 -10.01
CA LEU A 10 0.92 -1.40 -9.13
C LEU A 10 -0.04 -2.56 -9.35
N ARG A 11 -0.22 -3.05 -10.58
CA ARG A 11 -1.03 -4.24 -10.88
C ARG A 11 -0.43 -5.52 -10.28
N ILE A 12 0.89 -5.68 -10.33
CA ILE A 12 1.59 -6.80 -9.70
C ILE A 12 1.36 -6.76 -8.17
N LEU A 13 1.48 -5.58 -7.57
CA LEU A 13 1.25 -5.39 -6.13
C LEU A 13 -0.21 -5.61 -5.75
N LEU A 14 -1.16 -5.10 -6.53
CA LEU A 14 -2.59 -5.39 -6.33
C LEU A 14 -2.85 -6.90 -6.36
N SER A 15 -2.27 -7.60 -7.34
CA SER A 15 -2.39 -9.07 -7.45
C SER A 15 -1.77 -9.78 -6.25
N LEU A 16 -0.64 -9.29 -5.73
CA LEU A 16 -0.01 -9.83 -4.52
C LEU A 16 -0.91 -9.64 -3.30
N ILE A 17 -1.44 -8.44 -3.06
CA ILE A 17 -2.33 -8.15 -1.92
C ILE A 17 -3.62 -8.99 -2.03
N GLN A 18 -4.19 -9.13 -3.23
CA GLN A 18 -5.37 -9.96 -3.47
C GLN A 18 -5.10 -11.45 -3.22
N LYS A 19 -3.91 -11.95 -3.59
CA LYS A 19 -3.50 -13.33 -3.32
C LYS A 19 -3.36 -13.66 -1.84
N LEU A 20 -3.10 -12.66 -0.99
CA LEU A 20 -3.16 -12.87 0.46
C LEU A 20 -4.59 -13.16 0.95
N ASN A 21 -5.61 -12.89 0.14
CA ASN A 21 -7.02 -13.18 0.43
C ASN A 21 -7.52 -12.66 1.79
N LEU A 22 -6.93 -11.57 2.26
CA LEU A 22 -7.31 -10.93 3.51
C LEU A 22 -8.49 -10.02 3.22
N ARG A 23 -9.73 -10.48 3.51
CA ARG A 23 -10.96 -9.68 3.32
C ARG A 23 -10.86 -8.28 3.96
N LEU A 24 -10.13 -8.17 5.07
CA LEU A 24 -9.89 -6.92 5.79
C LEU A 24 -9.06 -5.90 4.98
N LEU A 25 -8.26 -6.35 4.01
CA LEU A 25 -7.52 -5.47 3.10
C LEU A 25 -8.33 -5.03 1.88
N TYR A 26 -9.62 -5.38 1.79
CA TYR A 26 -10.48 -4.97 0.67
C TYR A 26 -10.49 -3.46 0.41
N PRO A 27 -10.54 -2.57 1.43
CA PRO A 27 -10.45 -1.12 1.16
C PRO A 27 -9.12 -0.72 0.53
N VAL A 28 -8.03 -1.41 0.87
CA VAL A 28 -6.69 -1.14 0.33
C VAL A 28 -6.59 -1.62 -1.12
N THR A 29 -7.13 -2.80 -1.43
CA THR A 29 -7.13 -3.32 -2.82
C THR A 29 -8.10 -2.55 -3.71
N SER A 30 -9.25 -2.13 -3.18
CA SER A 30 -10.21 -1.27 -3.89
C SER A 30 -9.62 0.09 -4.21
N ASP A 31 -8.96 0.73 -3.23
CA ASP A 31 -8.28 2.02 -3.44
C ASP A 31 -7.17 1.91 -4.49
N LEU A 32 -6.32 0.88 -4.39
CA LEU A 32 -5.24 0.65 -5.35
C LEU A 32 -5.77 0.39 -6.77
N ALA A 33 -6.87 -0.37 -6.92
CA ALA A 33 -7.50 -0.60 -8.20
C ALA A 33 -8.01 0.70 -8.84
N GLN A 34 -8.70 1.55 -8.07
CA GLN A 34 -9.15 2.86 -8.55
C GLN A 34 -7.98 3.76 -8.93
N ASN A 35 -6.87 3.71 -8.19
CA ASN A 35 -5.68 4.49 -8.50
C ASN A 35 -4.97 3.99 -9.78
N ILE A 36 -4.97 2.69 -10.04
CA ILE A 36 -4.49 2.11 -11.30
C ILE A 36 -5.35 2.55 -12.49
N GLU A 37 -6.67 2.65 -12.33
CA GLU A 37 -7.57 3.16 -13.38
C GLU A 37 -7.30 4.64 -13.69
N LYS A 38 -7.07 5.46 -12.65
CA LYS A 38 -6.70 6.87 -12.81
C LYS A 38 -5.41 7.07 -13.62
N LEU A 39 -4.49 6.11 -13.60
CA LEU A 39 -3.26 6.18 -14.42
C LEU A 39 -3.50 6.06 -15.92
N SER A 40 -4.60 5.42 -16.31
CA SER A 40 -5.06 5.31 -17.70
C SER A 40 -5.96 6.48 -18.12
N SER A 41 -6.36 7.34 -17.19
CA SER A 41 -7.23 8.49 -17.45
C SER A 41 -6.41 9.76 -17.65
N SER A 42 -6.64 10.46 -18.76
CA SER A 42 -6.11 11.80 -19.05
C SER A 42 -7.05 12.92 -18.61
N ALA A 43 -8.16 12.59 -17.93
CA ALA A 43 -9.13 13.57 -17.48
C ALA A 43 -8.57 14.45 -16.33
N PRO A 44 -8.75 15.79 -16.38
CA PRO A 44 -8.36 16.67 -15.28
C PRO A 44 -9.25 16.43 -14.05
N VAL A 45 -8.65 16.37 -12.85
CA VAL A 45 -9.40 16.35 -11.58
C VAL A 45 -9.40 17.75 -11.03
N HIS A 46 -10.58 18.37 -10.98
CA HIS A 46 -10.75 19.68 -10.35
C HIS A 46 -10.87 19.52 -8.83
N ILE A 47 -9.74 19.66 -8.13
CA ILE A 47 -9.73 19.89 -6.69
C ILE A 47 -9.75 21.41 -6.48
N LYS A 48 -10.80 21.92 -5.83
CA LYS A 48 -10.89 23.35 -5.48
C LYS A 48 -9.68 23.73 -4.59
N ASN A 49 -8.98 24.81 -4.94
CA ASN A 49 -7.94 25.52 -4.16
C ASN A 49 -6.55 24.88 -3.98
N ILE A 50 -6.14 23.94 -4.83
CA ILE A 50 -4.75 23.47 -4.92
C ILE A 50 -4.39 23.43 -6.42
N GLN A 51 -3.13 23.64 -6.82
CA GLN A 51 -2.73 23.45 -8.22
C GLN A 51 -3.33 22.14 -8.75
N PRO A 52 -4.08 22.17 -9.87
CA PRO A 52 -4.82 21.00 -10.31
C PRO A 52 -3.85 19.87 -10.63
N LYS A 53 -3.82 18.83 -9.78
CA LYS A 53 -3.18 17.56 -10.12
C LYS A 53 -4.04 16.86 -11.17
N THR A 54 -3.43 16.29 -12.18
CA THR A 54 -4.15 15.42 -13.11
C THR A 54 -4.63 14.16 -12.38
N ALA A 55 -5.69 13.50 -12.87
CA ALA A 55 -6.11 12.20 -12.33
C ALA A 55 -4.93 11.23 -12.23
N GLN A 56 -4.07 11.27 -13.25
CA GLN A 56 -2.85 10.50 -13.35
C GLN A 56 -1.84 10.80 -12.24
N GLN A 57 -1.58 12.07 -11.91
CA GLN A 57 -0.68 12.43 -10.80
C GLN A 57 -1.24 11.95 -9.45
N GLN A 58 -2.54 12.20 -9.21
CA GLN A 58 -3.18 11.76 -7.96
C GLN A 58 -3.21 10.23 -7.83
N GLY A 59 -3.50 9.52 -8.92
CA GLY A 59 -3.48 8.06 -8.96
C GLY A 59 -2.07 7.50 -8.77
N SER A 60 -1.05 8.15 -9.33
CA SER A 60 0.37 7.77 -9.12
C SER A 60 0.75 7.90 -7.65
N GLU A 61 0.54 9.08 -7.06
CA GLU A 61 0.88 9.38 -5.68
C GLU A 61 0.15 8.46 -4.69
N SER A 62 -1.18 8.34 -4.83
CA SER A 62 -2.00 7.51 -3.95
C SER A 62 -1.66 6.02 -4.11
N GLY A 63 -1.40 5.57 -5.34
CA GLY A 63 -0.93 4.21 -5.61
C GLY A 63 0.38 3.91 -4.89
N ILE A 64 1.36 4.81 -4.97
CA ILE A 64 2.65 4.67 -4.29
C ILE A 64 2.49 4.62 -2.76
N TYR A 65 1.65 5.48 -2.19
CA TYR A 65 1.37 5.43 -0.76
C TYR A 65 0.74 4.10 -0.33
N THR A 66 -0.14 3.53 -1.14
CA THR A 66 -0.70 2.21 -0.85
C THR A 66 0.37 1.11 -0.90
N VAL A 67 1.33 1.19 -1.82
CA VAL A 67 2.50 0.29 -1.86
C VAL A 67 3.35 0.45 -0.61
N GLN A 68 3.73 1.67 -0.24
CA GLN A 68 4.55 1.95 0.94
C GLN A 68 3.88 1.45 2.22
N PHE A 69 2.57 1.70 2.37
CA PHE A 69 1.77 1.18 3.48
C PHE A 69 1.84 -0.35 3.54
N PHE A 70 1.54 -1.03 2.44
CA PHE A 70 1.50 -2.49 2.41
C PHE A 70 2.87 -3.09 2.68
N THR A 71 3.93 -2.58 2.03
CA THR A 71 5.31 -3.03 2.26
C THR A 71 5.69 -2.88 3.73
N LYS A 72 5.47 -1.71 4.34
CA LYS A 72 5.79 -1.48 5.76
C LYS A 72 4.99 -2.39 6.68
N PHE A 73 3.71 -2.57 6.41
CA PHE A 73 2.86 -3.48 7.17
C PHE A 73 3.38 -4.92 7.13
N ILE A 74 3.53 -5.51 5.94
CA ILE A 74 3.90 -6.92 5.83
C ILE A 74 5.33 -7.18 6.30
N CYS A 75 6.25 -6.25 6.07
CA CYS A 75 7.62 -6.37 6.58
C CYS A 75 7.67 -6.22 8.10
N GLY A 76 6.84 -5.38 8.72
CA GLY A 76 6.76 -5.33 10.17
C GLY A 76 6.27 -6.63 10.80
N VAL A 77 5.38 -7.36 10.10
CA VAL A 77 4.94 -8.70 10.51
C VAL A 77 6.05 -9.74 10.35
N VAL A 78 6.73 -9.77 9.19
CA VAL A 78 7.72 -10.81 8.85
C VAL A 78 9.10 -10.54 9.45
N GLU A 79 9.67 -9.35 9.20
CA GLU A 79 11.03 -8.98 9.61
C GLU A 79 11.11 -8.63 11.10
N ARG A 80 10.16 -7.82 11.58
CA ARG A 80 10.16 -7.30 12.96
C ARG A 80 9.30 -8.12 13.91
N GLN A 81 8.64 -9.16 13.39
CA GLN A 81 7.85 -10.09 14.19
C GLN A 81 6.71 -9.44 14.99
N LEU A 82 6.23 -8.27 14.54
CA LEU A 82 5.16 -7.52 15.20
C LEU A 82 3.79 -8.17 14.98
N ASP A 83 2.87 -7.91 15.90
CA ASP A 83 1.46 -8.22 15.67
C ASP A 83 0.91 -7.44 14.46
N PRO A 84 0.06 -8.07 13.62
CA PRO A 84 -0.46 -7.43 12.42
C PRO A 84 -1.17 -6.09 12.67
N SER A 85 -1.96 -6.00 13.73
CA SER A 85 -2.67 -4.77 14.10
C SER A 85 -1.71 -3.62 14.43
N ILE A 86 -0.63 -3.92 15.18
CA ILE A 86 0.43 -2.96 15.52
C ILE A 86 1.19 -2.56 14.26
N SER A 87 1.65 -3.54 13.49
CA SER A 87 2.42 -3.31 12.27
C SER A 87 1.64 -2.45 11.26
N ALA A 88 0.37 -2.78 11.02
CA ALA A 88 -0.46 -2.03 10.09
C ALA A 88 -0.78 -0.63 10.62
N THR A 89 -0.99 -0.47 11.93
CA THR A 89 -1.22 0.85 12.54
C THR A 89 -0.01 1.76 12.40
N LEU A 90 1.20 1.23 12.64
CA LEU A 90 2.44 1.98 12.44
C LEU A 90 2.61 2.39 10.97
N ALA A 91 2.44 1.45 10.04
CA ALA A 91 2.50 1.73 8.61
C ALA A 91 1.47 2.76 8.17
N TYR A 92 0.24 2.68 8.70
CA TYR A 92 -0.84 3.63 8.42
C TYR A 92 -0.50 5.04 8.90
N ASN A 93 -0.02 5.17 10.14
CA ASN A 93 0.34 6.45 10.73
C ASN A 93 1.51 7.11 9.99
N GLU A 94 2.46 6.31 9.51
CA GLU A 94 3.64 6.80 8.79
C GLU A 94 3.31 7.23 7.35
N VAL A 95 2.42 6.51 6.67
CA VAL A 95 2.20 6.69 5.22
C VAL A 95 0.85 7.35 4.94
N LEU A 96 -0.26 6.65 5.18
CA LEU A 96 -1.58 7.05 4.65
C LEU A 96 -2.30 8.08 5.51
N ARG A 97 -2.05 8.13 6.81
CA ARG A 97 -2.85 8.93 7.76
C ARG A 97 -2.83 10.42 7.44
N ALA A 98 -1.71 10.97 7.00
CA ALA A 98 -1.61 12.39 6.66
C ALA A 98 -2.48 12.76 5.45
N HIS A 99 -2.72 11.81 4.54
CA HIS A 99 -3.44 12.01 3.28
C HIS A 99 -4.92 11.62 3.35
N HIS A 100 -5.35 10.97 4.44
CA HIS A 100 -6.73 10.52 4.61
C HIS A 100 -7.63 11.58 5.25
N SER A 101 -8.89 11.63 4.78
CA SER A 101 -9.96 12.39 5.41
C SER A 101 -10.29 11.83 6.81
N VAL A 102 -11.01 12.62 7.63
CA VAL A 102 -11.46 12.19 8.97
C VAL A 102 -12.25 10.88 8.91
N ILE A 103 -13.12 10.73 7.90
CA ILE A 103 -13.90 9.52 7.66
C ILE A 103 -12.98 8.32 7.40
N LEU A 104 -12.03 8.47 6.47
CA LEU A 104 -11.08 7.39 6.14
C LEU A 104 -10.17 7.04 7.33
N LYS A 105 -9.79 8.01 8.17
CA LYS A 105 -9.06 7.77 9.42
C LYS A 105 -9.86 6.89 10.38
N GLY A 106 -11.16 7.13 10.53
CA GLY A 106 -12.04 6.31 11.36
C GLY A 106 -12.22 4.88 10.83
N VAL A 107 -12.39 4.73 9.51
CA VAL A 107 -12.51 3.42 8.86
C VAL A 107 -11.23 2.60 9.04
N PHE A 108 -10.07 3.14 8.70
CA PHE A 108 -8.79 2.44 8.86
C PHE A 108 -8.51 2.13 10.34
N GLY A 109 -8.75 3.08 11.26
CA GLY A 109 -8.57 2.82 12.68
C GLY A 109 -9.41 1.65 13.22
N SER A 110 -10.56 1.37 12.63
CA SER A 110 -11.39 0.23 12.99
C SER A 110 -10.90 -1.07 12.35
N ILE A 111 -10.65 -1.04 11.04
CA ILE A 111 -10.24 -2.23 10.28
C ILE A 111 -8.89 -2.78 10.74
N LEU A 112 -7.91 -1.91 11.00
CA LEU A 112 -6.57 -2.34 11.39
C LEU A 112 -6.56 -3.00 12.78
N ARG A 113 -7.49 -2.63 13.66
CA ARG A 113 -7.69 -3.28 14.97
C ARG A 113 -8.33 -4.66 14.86
N MET A 114 -9.00 -4.95 13.75
CA MET A 114 -9.64 -6.24 13.49
C MET A 114 -8.72 -7.25 12.78
N LEU A 115 -7.47 -6.88 12.49
CA LEU A 115 -6.51 -7.80 11.91
C LEU A 115 -6.28 -9.00 12.85
N PRO A 116 -6.20 -10.23 12.30
CA PRO A 116 -5.99 -11.41 13.11
C PRO A 116 -4.59 -11.39 13.75
N GLU A 117 -4.41 -12.22 14.77
CA GLU A 117 -3.10 -12.46 15.38
C GLU A 117 -2.09 -12.96 14.33
N ARG A 118 -0.80 -12.76 14.61
CA ARG A 118 0.29 -13.05 13.67
C ARG A 118 0.23 -14.48 13.13
N GLN A 119 0.05 -15.45 14.01
CA GLN A 119 0.01 -16.86 13.63
C GLN A 119 -1.16 -17.15 12.68
N VAL A 120 -2.37 -16.71 13.04
CA VAL A 120 -3.57 -16.87 12.22
C VAL A 120 -3.40 -16.17 10.86
N LEU A 121 -2.80 -14.97 10.85
CA LEU A 121 -2.50 -14.26 9.61
C LEU A 121 -1.56 -15.09 8.73
N CYS A 122 -0.43 -15.55 9.26
CA CYS A 122 0.57 -16.34 8.55
C CYS A 122 -0.01 -17.65 8.00
N GLU A 123 -0.85 -18.34 8.78
CA GLU A 123 -1.56 -19.55 8.34
C GLU A 123 -2.53 -19.25 7.20
N GLN A 124 -3.33 -18.18 7.30
CA GLN A 124 -4.30 -17.79 6.26
C GLN A 124 -3.63 -17.49 4.91
N ILE A 125 -2.43 -16.91 4.93
CA ILE A 125 -1.69 -16.52 3.73
C ILE A 125 -0.64 -17.56 3.30
N GLY A 126 -0.51 -18.67 4.04
CA GLY A 126 0.47 -19.72 3.76
C GLY A 126 1.94 -19.28 3.92
N LEU A 127 2.21 -18.32 4.81
CA LEU A 127 3.59 -17.87 5.09
C LEU A 127 4.21 -18.72 6.20
N VAL A 128 5.32 -19.39 5.87
CA VAL A 128 6.24 -20.00 6.84
C VAL A 128 7.39 -19.04 7.06
N ILE A 129 7.45 -18.41 8.24
CA ILE A 129 8.50 -17.44 8.55
C ILE A 129 9.79 -18.18 8.91
N ASP A 130 10.73 -18.18 7.97
CA ASP A 130 12.10 -18.64 8.16
C ASP A 130 13.11 -17.52 7.82
N VAL A 131 14.40 -17.83 8.02
CA VAL A 131 15.49 -16.88 7.79
C VAL A 131 15.58 -16.44 6.32
N GLU A 132 15.26 -17.31 5.36
CA GLU A 132 15.33 -16.98 3.94
C GLU A 132 14.16 -16.09 3.53
N LEU A 133 12.95 -16.38 4.01
CA LEU A 133 11.79 -15.52 3.79
C LEU A 133 12.03 -14.11 4.34
N VAL A 134 12.58 -14.00 5.56
CA VAL A 134 12.92 -12.70 6.16
C VAL A 134 13.91 -11.92 5.27
N LYS A 135 14.94 -12.59 4.72
CA LYS A 135 15.89 -11.94 3.80
C LYS A 135 15.19 -11.42 2.53
N GLU A 136 14.27 -12.19 1.96
CA GLU A 136 13.51 -11.75 0.78
C GLU A 136 12.61 -10.55 1.09
N PHE A 137 11.96 -10.53 2.25
CA PHE A 137 11.17 -9.37 2.68
C PHE A 137 12.03 -8.13 2.95
N VAL A 138 13.25 -8.29 3.47
CA VAL A 138 14.21 -7.17 3.60
C VAL A 138 14.60 -6.61 2.23
N ARG A 139 14.87 -7.47 1.24
CA ARG A 139 15.17 -7.04 -0.13
C ARG A 139 13.97 -6.35 -0.77
N PHE A 140 12.78 -6.93 -0.63
CA PHE A 140 11.52 -6.34 -1.09
C PHE A 140 11.28 -4.96 -0.48
N ARG A 141 11.50 -4.79 0.82
CA ARG A 141 11.38 -3.51 1.51
C ARG A 141 12.31 -2.45 0.91
N ARG A 142 13.60 -2.77 0.77
CA ARG A 142 14.60 -1.85 0.20
C ARG A 142 14.24 -1.44 -1.23
N ALA A 143 13.93 -2.41 -2.07
CA ALA A 143 13.54 -2.16 -3.46
C ALA A 143 12.27 -1.29 -3.55
N SER A 144 11.27 -1.57 -2.71
CA SER A 144 10.04 -0.78 -2.64
C SER A 144 10.30 0.65 -2.17
N GLU A 145 11.08 0.84 -1.11
CA GLU A 145 11.45 2.17 -0.59
C GLU A 145 12.20 3.00 -1.64
N GLU A 146 13.14 2.39 -2.35
CA GLU A 146 13.91 3.05 -3.42
C GLU A 146 13.01 3.47 -4.59
N VAL A 147 12.23 2.53 -5.13
CA VAL A 147 11.34 2.81 -6.28
C VAL A 147 10.27 3.84 -5.91
N CYS A 148 9.60 3.69 -4.76
CA CYS A 148 8.60 4.64 -4.31
C CYS A 148 9.20 6.04 -4.10
N GLY A 149 10.42 6.12 -3.53
CA GLY A 149 11.12 7.38 -3.32
C GLY A 149 11.49 8.09 -4.62
N VAL A 150 11.95 7.35 -5.64
CA VAL A 150 12.25 7.91 -6.96
C VAL A 150 11.00 8.44 -7.63
N ILE A 151 9.90 7.67 -7.64
CA ILE A 151 8.68 8.05 -8.35
C ILE A 151 8.00 9.25 -7.66
N LEU A 152 7.96 9.30 -6.32
CA LEU A 152 7.41 10.46 -5.61
C LEU A 152 8.16 11.74 -5.95
N ARG A 153 9.49 11.72 -6.14
CA ARG A 153 10.26 12.92 -6.57
C ARG A 153 10.00 13.36 -8.01
N ILE A 154 9.47 12.47 -8.84
CA ILE A 154 9.13 12.75 -10.24
C ILE A 154 7.69 13.28 -10.36
N VAL A 155 6.79 12.79 -9.49
CA VAL A 155 5.34 13.02 -9.59
C VAL A 155 4.84 14.13 -8.66
N VAL A 156 5.52 14.38 -7.53
CA VAL A 156 5.21 15.40 -6.52
C VAL A 156 6.25 16.52 -6.58
#